data_AF-A0A1D8PH77-F1
#
_entry.id   AF-A0A1D8PH77-F1
#
_cell.length_a   1.000
_cell.length_b   1.000
_cell.length_c   1.000
_cell.angle_alpha   90.00
_cell.angle_beta   90.00
_cell.angle_gamma   90.00
#
_symmetry.space_group_name_H-M   'P 1'
#
loop_
_entity.id
_entity.type
_entity.pdbx_description
1 polymer ?
#
loop_
_entity_poly.entity_id
_entity_poly.type
_entity_poly.pdbx_seq_one_letter_code
_entity_poly.pdbx_strand_id
1 'polypeptide(L)'
;MEQELTQIINLLTSNELPTTLTGLEQTHKLLMSLLPSIKQYQNLLTNTNNSALMYNQRHIKQNRDLQQLIQFQILQDNFQYNLLQYLLPIYDKYELTLNDYLLSNQIIQGILLIHPNSKRIFSINHHNMKIILDLLDGCNNTNNNNNKDSVNDNMKLSISLISTLIHILLKNYDNYRIFEDLNGCSILIKHFKLSSFENINDQNNTNTNTNSNNNNNEDEELNNNLNFKIIEFLMLYLSEEIDNSGGGKSIQEKSQFFINDFPEIDSLIENLNQLNNL
;
A
#
# COMPACT_ATOMS: atom_id res chain seq x y z
N MET A 1 7.01 -10.63 23.44
CA MET A 1 7.00 -10.48 21.98
C MET A 1 6.97 -11.81 21.26
N GLU A 2 7.98 -12.67 21.39
CA GLU A 2 7.98 -13.97 20.67
C GLU A 2 6.71 -14.80 20.93
N GLN A 3 6.34 -15.03 22.20
CA GLN A 3 5.11 -15.75 22.56
C GLN A 3 3.84 -15.10 21.99
N GLU A 4 3.80 -13.77 21.91
CA GLU A 4 2.67 -13.01 21.38
C GLU A 4 2.58 -13.17 19.85
N LEU A 5 3.72 -13.14 19.15
CA LEU A 5 3.76 -13.46 17.71
C LEU A 5 3.34 -14.90 17.45
N THR A 6 3.81 -15.87 18.25
CA THR A 6 3.37 -17.27 18.10
C THR A 6 1.86 -17.42 18.27
N GLN A 7 1.26 -16.72 19.24
CA GLN A 7 -0.20 -16.71 19.42
C GLN A 7 -0.91 -16.11 18.22
N ILE A 8 -0.46 -14.96 17.72
CA ILE A 8 -1.00 -14.32 16.52
C ILE A 8 -0.90 -15.26 15.32
N ILE A 9 0.25 -15.88 15.10
CA ILE A 9 0.47 -16.81 13.97
C ILE A 9 -0.47 -18.02 14.06
N ASN A 10 -0.67 -18.58 15.25
CA ASN A 10 -1.63 -19.68 15.45
C ASN A 10 -3.07 -19.28 15.09
N LEU A 11 -3.45 -18.03 15.35
CA LEU A 11 -4.76 -17.51 14.96
C LEU A 11 -4.86 -17.29 13.45
N LEU A 12 -3.85 -16.63 12.84
CA LEU A 12 -3.82 -16.34 11.40
C LEU A 12 -3.79 -17.61 10.52
N THR A 13 -3.23 -18.70 11.05
CA THR A 13 -3.13 -19.99 10.35
C THR A 13 -4.32 -20.92 10.61
N SER A 14 -5.30 -20.49 11.40
CA SER A 14 -6.52 -21.26 11.68
C SER A 14 -7.29 -21.57 10.39
N ASN A 15 -8.05 -22.66 10.42
CA ASN A 15 -8.97 -23.03 9.34
C ASN A 15 -10.35 -22.36 9.46
N GLU A 16 -10.60 -21.66 10.55
CA GLU A 16 -11.87 -20.99 10.80
C GLU A 16 -11.73 -19.48 10.60
N LEU A 17 -12.53 -18.92 9.68
CA LEU A 17 -12.52 -17.48 9.38
C LEU A 17 -12.64 -16.62 10.66
N PRO A 18 -13.56 -16.85 11.61
CA PRO A 18 -13.65 -16.04 12.83
C PRO A 18 -12.36 -16.02 13.68
N THR A 19 -11.66 -17.16 13.72
CA THR A 19 -10.38 -17.28 14.45
C THR A 19 -9.27 -16.52 13.72
N THR A 20 -9.22 -16.61 12.39
CA THR A 20 -8.30 -15.84 11.54
C THR A 20 -8.54 -14.34 11.68
N LEU A 21 -9.81 -13.88 11.68
CA LEU A 21 -10.16 -12.47 11.90
C LEU A 21 -9.71 -11.98 13.29
N THR A 22 -9.84 -12.82 14.32
CA THR A 22 -9.28 -12.52 15.65
C THR A 22 -7.76 -12.33 15.58
N GLY A 23 -7.06 -13.14 14.79
CA GLY A 23 -5.63 -12.99 14.52
C GLY A 23 -5.29 -11.66 13.83
N LEU A 24 -6.10 -11.22 12.86
CA LEU A 24 -5.93 -9.92 12.20
C LEU A 24 -6.09 -8.77 13.21
N GLU A 25 -7.12 -8.79 14.04
CA GLU A 25 -7.33 -7.77 15.07
C GLU A 25 -6.19 -7.72 16.08
N GLN A 26 -5.67 -8.88 16.52
CA GLN A 26 -4.52 -8.93 17.43
C GLN A 26 -3.25 -8.41 16.78
N THR A 27 -3.04 -8.73 15.50
CA THR A 27 -1.93 -8.17 14.72
C THR A 27 -2.03 -6.65 14.65
N HIS A 28 -3.22 -6.13 14.33
CA HIS A 28 -3.46 -4.69 14.25
C HIS A 28 -3.21 -4.00 15.61
N LYS A 29 -3.71 -4.58 16.72
CA LYS A 29 -3.46 -4.07 18.09
C LYS A 29 -1.97 -4.04 18.42
N LEU A 30 -1.23 -5.09 18.06
CA LEU A 30 0.22 -5.14 18.23
C LEU A 30 0.89 -4.00 17.46
N LEU A 31 0.60 -3.82 16.18
CA LEU A 31 1.19 -2.75 15.36
C LEU A 31 0.87 -1.36 15.93
N MET A 32 -0.36 -1.12 16.39
CA MET A 32 -0.75 0.14 17.01
C MET A 32 0.00 0.41 18.32
N SER A 33 0.33 -0.62 19.09
CA SER A 33 1.16 -0.49 20.29
C SER A 33 2.61 -0.10 19.97
N LEU A 34 3.12 -0.50 18.81
CA LEU A 34 4.50 -0.22 18.36
C LEU A 34 4.63 1.15 17.68
N LEU A 35 3.55 1.72 17.15
CA LEU A 35 3.55 2.96 16.37
C LEU A 35 4.22 4.16 17.10
N PRO A 36 3.97 4.42 18.40
CA PRO A 36 4.65 5.51 19.12
C PRO A 36 6.18 5.33 19.15
N SER A 37 6.65 4.09 19.24
CA SER A 37 8.08 3.75 19.26
C SER A 37 8.76 4.05 17.94
N ILE A 38 8.06 3.96 16.80
CA ILE A 38 8.64 4.23 15.47
C ILE A 38 9.08 5.70 15.37
N LYS A 39 8.21 6.63 15.78
CA LYS A 39 8.53 8.07 15.77
C LYS A 39 9.72 8.37 16.66
N GLN A 40 9.76 7.75 17.84
CA GLN A 40 10.90 7.88 18.76
C GLN A 40 12.18 7.31 18.14
N TYR A 41 12.10 6.13 17.51
CA TYR A 41 13.24 5.47 16.87
C TYR A 41 13.81 6.29 15.71
N GLN A 42 12.96 6.85 14.85
CA GLN A 42 13.37 7.73 13.75
C GLN A 42 14.09 8.99 14.26
N ASN A 43 13.55 9.64 15.30
CA ASN A 43 14.18 10.82 15.91
C ASN A 43 15.56 10.51 16.51
N LEU A 44 15.76 9.31 17.04
CA LEU A 44 17.05 8.86 17.57
C LEU A 44 18.07 8.64 16.44
N LEU A 45 17.64 8.09 15.30
CA LEU A 45 18.52 7.85 14.15
C LEU A 45 18.97 9.14 13.45
N THR A 46 18.12 10.19 13.42
CA THR A 46 18.47 11.47 12.80
C THR A 46 19.51 12.27 13.60
N ASN A 47 19.70 11.95 14.89
CA ASN A 47 20.67 12.62 15.77
C ASN A 47 22.02 11.88 15.75
N THR A 48 22.77 12.03 14.64
CA THR A 48 24.01 11.27 14.33
C THR A 48 25.29 11.87 14.91
N ASN A 49 25.23 12.64 15.99
CA ASN A 49 26.45 13.05 16.69
C ASN A 49 27.01 11.87 17.51
N ASN A 50 28.33 11.64 17.49
CA ASN A 50 28.95 10.48 18.17
C ASN A 50 28.60 10.36 19.67
N SER A 51 28.41 11.49 20.37
CA SER A 51 27.93 11.53 21.75
C SER A 51 26.47 11.10 21.88
N ALA A 52 25.64 11.44 20.89
CA ALA A 52 24.26 11.00 20.80
C ALA A 52 24.17 9.48 20.57
N LEU A 53 25.12 8.84 19.87
CA LEU A 53 25.08 7.37 19.67
C LEU A 53 25.13 6.59 21.01
N MET A 54 26.02 6.95 21.93
CA MET A 54 26.08 6.28 23.24
C MET A 54 24.86 6.60 24.11
N TYR A 55 24.37 7.85 24.07
CA TYR A 55 23.13 8.25 24.72
C TYR A 55 21.95 7.45 24.17
N ASN A 56 21.81 7.38 22.86
CA ASN A 56 20.76 6.64 22.16
C ASN A 56 20.79 5.15 22.51
N GLN A 57 21.96 4.52 22.57
CA GLN A 57 22.08 3.13 23.01
C GLN A 57 21.61 2.92 24.45
N ARG A 58 21.92 3.84 25.38
CA ARG A 58 21.42 3.77 26.75
C ARG A 58 19.91 4.03 26.83
N HIS A 59 19.41 5.00 26.06
CA HIS A 59 17.98 5.32 25.99
C HIS A 59 17.17 4.17 25.41
N ILE A 60 17.64 3.52 24.35
CA ILE A 60 17.03 2.30 23.81
C ILE A 60 17.03 1.18 24.86
N LYS A 61 18.12 1.03 25.63
CA LYS A 61 18.18 0.03 26.71
C LYS A 61 17.27 0.32 27.91
N GLN A 62 16.77 1.53 28.06
CA GLN A 62 15.87 1.91 29.17
C GLN A 62 14.42 2.06 28.72
N ASN A 63 14.18 2.30 27.43
CA ASN A 63 12.86 2.47 26.85
C ASN A 63 12.31 1.10 26.41
N ARG A 64 11.38 0.57 27.20
CA ARG A 64 10.72 -0.72 26.95
C ARG A 64 10.04 -0.77 25.58
N ASP A 65 9.42 0.33 25.15
CA ASP A 65 8.65 0.37 23.92
C ASP A 65 9.57 0.33 22.68
N LEU A 66 10.75 0.95 22.76
CA LEU A 66 11.81 0.82 21.74
C LEU A 66 12.38 -0.59 21.70
N GLN A 67 12.56 -1.24 22.85
CA GLN A 67 13.01 -2.64 22.89
C GLN A 67 12.00 -3.59 22.25
N GLN A 68 10.70 -3.36 22.47
CA GLN A 68 9.66 -4.14 21.82
C GLN A 68 9.68 -3.96 20.30
N LEU A 69 9.87 -2.74 19.81
CA LEU A 69 10.00 -2.47 18.37
C LEU A 69 11.22 -3.19 17.77
N ILE A 70 12.38 -3.11 18.41
CA ILE A 70 13.61 -3.79 17.95
C ILE A 70 13.42 -5.31 18.00
N GLN A 71 12.84 -5.84 19.07
CA GLN A 71 12.55 -7.27 19.19
C GLN A 71 11.56 -7.72 18.10
N PHE A 72 10.54 -6.93 17.80
CA PHE A 72 9.61 -7.18 16.71
C PHE A 72 10.35 -7.25 15.37
N GLN A 73 11.18 -6.25 15.06
CA GLN A 73 11.98 -6.23 13.81
C GLN A 73 12.88 -7.46 13.69
N ILE A 74 13.64 -7.80 14.74
CA ILE A 74 14.51 -9.00 14.75
C ILE A 74 13.71 -10.28 14.51
N LEU A 75 12.50 -10.39 15.09
CA LEU A 75 11.64 -11.53 14.85
C LEU A 75 11.13 -11.56 13.40
N GLN A 76 10.76 -10.41 12.82
CA GLN A 76 10.31 -10.34 11.42
C GLN A 76 11.39 -10.72 10.39
N ASP A 77 12.68 -10.59 10.72
CA ASP A 77 13.79 -11.09 9.88
C ASP A 77 13.82 -12.64 9.81
N ASN A 78 13.31 -13.33 10.83
CA ASN A 78 13.15 -14.78 10.79
C ASN A 78 11.87 -15.14 10.06
N PHE A 79 12.01 -15.93 8.98
CA PHE A 79 10.90 -16.48 8.21
C PHE A 79 9.77 -16.98 9.12
N GLN A 80 10.06 -17.80 10.15
CA GLN A 80 9.02 -18.40 11.01
C GLN A 80 8.12 -17.40 11.75
N TYR A 81 8.59 -16.17 11.97
CA TYR A 81 7.86 -15.13 12.69
C TYR A 81 7.43 -13.96 11.79
N ASN A 82 7.81 -13.98 10.50
CA ASN A 82 7.43 -12.96 9.55
C ASN A 82 5.92 -13.01 9.30
N LEU A 83 5.19 -12.00 9.75
CA LEU A 83 3.72 -12.02 9.73
C LEU A 83 3.14 -11.95 8.31
N LEU A 84 3.84 -11.33 7.35
CA LEU A 84 3.32 -11.20 5.98
C LEU A 84 3.10 -12.55 5.29
N GLN A 85 3.92 -13.56 5.61
CA GLN A 85 3.78 -14.88 5.00
C GLN A 85 2.50 -15.60 5.41
N TYR A 86 1.88 -15.17 6.51
CA TYR A 86 0.62 -15.71 7.02
C TYR A 86 -0.57 -14.84 6.65
N LEU A 87 -0.35 -13.55 6.39
CA LEU A 87 -1.39 -12.60 6.02
C LEU A 87 -1.82 -12.76 4.56
N LEU A 88 -0.86 -12.89 3.63
CA LEU A 88 -1.17 -12.97 2.19
C LEU A 88 -2.04 -14.20 1.82
N PRO A 89 -1.78 -15.41 2.34
CA PRO A 89 -2.62 -16.58 2.05
C PRO A 89 -4.08 -16.45 2.50
N ILE A 90 -4.41 -15.50 3.39
CA ILE A 90 -5.80 -15.28 3.83
C ILE A 90 -6.67 -14.85 2.64
N TYR A 91 -6.11 -14.05 1.72
CA TYR A 91 -6.81 -13.58 0.53
C TYR A 91 -7.19 -14.70 -0.44
N ASP A 92 -6.36 -15.75 -0.54
CA ASP A 92 -6.68 -16.93 -1.35
C ASP A 92 -7.66 -17.87 -0.63
N LYS A 93 -7.60 -17.90 0.70
CA LYS A 93 -8.31 -18.90 1.52
C LYS A 93 -9.76 -18.52 1.80
N TYR A 94 -10.07 -17.23 1.90
CA TYR A 94 -11.37 -16.75 2.34
C TYR A 94 -11.89 -15.62 1.47
N GLU A 95 -13.21 -15.63 1.24
CA GLU A 95 -13.94 -14.46 0.76
C GLU A 95 -14.17 -13.52 1.96
N LEU A 96 -13.43 -12.41 1.99
CA LEU A 96 -13.45 -11.47 3.10
C LEU A 96 -14.50 -10.38 2.88
N THR A 97 -14.99 -9.76 3.95
CA THR A 97 -15.76 -8.52 3.82
C THR A 97 -14.84 -7.36 3.43
N LEU A 98 -15.40 -6.27 2.90
CA LEU A 98 -14.60 -5.07 2.60
C LEU A 98 -13.77 -4.62 3.82
N ASN A 99 -14.37 -4.56 5.00
CA ASN A 99 -13.68 -4.11 6.22
C ASN A 99 -12.50 -5.01 6.58
N ASP A 100 -12.62 -6.32 6.36
CA ASP A 100 -11.56 -7.28 6.62
C ASP A 100 -10.41 -7.13 5.61
N TYR A 101 -10.72 -6.89 4.32
CA TYR A 101 -9.69 -6.55 3.33
C TYR A 101 -8.97 -5.25 3.67
N LEU A 102 -9.72 -4.19 4.04
CA LEU A 102 -9.14 -2.90 4.42
C LEU A 102 -8.23 -3.02 5.63
N LEU A 103 -8.66 -3.76 6.67
CA LEU A 103 -7.85 -4.03 7.86
C LEU A 103 -6.59 -4.83 7.50
N SER A 104 -6.71 -5.87 6.68
CA SER A 104 -5.58 -6.70 6.24
C SER A 104 -4.55 -5.88 5.47
N ASN A 105 -5.00 -5.02 4.55
CA ASN A 105 -4.13 -4.10 3.82
C ASN A 105 -3.43 -3.09 4.75
N GLN A 106 -4.15 -2.51 5.71
CA GLN A 106 -3.55 -1.62 6.71
C GLN A 106 -2.48 -2.33 7.55
N ILE A 107 -2.71 -3.58 7.94
CA ILE A 107 -1.74 -4.41 8.67
C ILE A 107 -0.49 -4.64 7.80
N ILE A 108 -0.67 -5.03 6.54
CA ILE A 108 0.45 -5.24 5.59
C ILE A 108 1.27 -3.95 5.44
N GLN A 109 0.61 -2.82 5.18
CA GLN A 109 1.24 -1.51 5.07
C GLN A 109 2.04 -1.16 6.34
N GLY A 110 1.45 -1.38 7.53
CA GLY A 110 2.09 -1.15 8.82
C GLY A 110 3.33 -2.01 9.04
N ILE A 111 3.28 -3.30 8.70
CA ILE A 111 4.43 -4.21 8.78
C ILE A 111 5.54 -3.75 7.83
N LEU A 112 5.21 -3.39 6.58
CA LEU A 112 6.19 -2.94 5.59
C LEU A 112 6.85 -1.61 5.96
N LEU A 113 6.14 -0.75 6.71
CA LEU A 113 6.69 0.49 7.25
C LEU A 113 7.65 0.22 8.42
N ILE A 114 7.29 -0.70 9.33
CA ILE A 114 8.12 -1.07 10.49
C ILE A 114 9.33 -1.90 10.08
N HIS A 115 9.15 -2.81 9.12
CA HIS A 115 10.14 -3.79 8.72
C HIS A 115 10.26 -3.83 7.18
N PRO A 116 10.99 -2.89 6.57
CA PRO A 116 11.14 -2.82 5.11
C PRO A 116 11.70 -4.08 4.45
N ASN A 117 12.50 -4.88 5.18
CA ASN A 117 13.04 -6.15 4.68
C ASN A 117 11.93 -7.16 4.33
N SER A 118 10.75 -7.07 4.96
CA SER A 118 9.61 -7.94 4.63
C SER A 118 9.11 -7.75 3.20
N LYS A 119 9.44 -6.63 2.52
CA LYS A 119 9.13 -6.42 1.09
C LYS A 119 9.68 -7.52 0.19
N ARG A 120 10.79 -8.16 0.58
CA ARG A 120 11.44 -9.22 -0.22
C ARG A 120 10.54 -10.44 -0.46
N ILE A 121 9.50 -10.64 0.35
CA ILE A 121 8.60 -11.79 0.18
C ILE A 121 7.84 -11.74 -1.16
N PHE A 122 7.65 -10.55 -1.73
CA PHE A 122 6.96 -10.36 -3.01
C PHE A 122 7.84 -10.68 -4.22
N SER A 123 9.16 -10.48 -4.12
CA SER A 123 10.11 -10.88 -5.17
C SER A 123 10.56 -12.33 -5.06
N ILE A 124 10.66 -12.88 -3.83
CA ILE A 124 11.03 -14.29 -3.62
C ILE A 124 9.93 -15.24 -4.11
N ASN A 125 8.66 -14.88 -3.91
CA ASN A 125 7.52 -15.67 -4.37
C ASN A 125 6.57 -14.79 -5.18
N HIS A 126 6.61 -14.92 -6.51
CA HIS A 126 5.80 -14.10 -7.43
C HIS A 126 4.30 -14.24 -7.16
N HIS A 127 3.85 -15.37 -6.62
CA HIS A 127 2.46 -15.59 -6.22
C HIS A 127 1.96 -14.52 -5.25
N ASN A 128 2.82 -14.06 -4.34
CA ASN A 128 2.46 -13.03 -3.36
C ASN A 128 2.12 -11.68 -4.01
N MET A 129 2.89 -11.27 -5.04
CA MET A 129 2.57 -10.07 -5.82
C MET A 129 1.29 -10.29 -6.63
N LYS A 130 1.16 -11.48 -7.23
CA LYS A 130 0.00 -11.86 -8.03
C LYS A 130 -1.31 -11.80 -7.24
N ILE A 131 -1.34 -12.23 -5.98
CA ILE A 131 -2.54 -12.10 -5.12
C ILE A 131 -3.03 -10.65 -5.04
N ILE A 132 -2.11 -9.69 -4.79
CA ILE A 132 -2.47 -8.27 -4.68
C ILE A 132 -2.98 -7.71 -6.01
N LEU A 133 -2.35 -8.11 -7.12
CA LEU A 133 -2.75 -7.69 -8.46
C LEU A 133 -4.07 -8.31 -8.92
N ASP A 134 -4.31 -9.59 -8.64
CA ASP A 134 -5.56 -10.28 -8.95
C ASP A 134 -6.74 -9.66 -8.18
N LEU A 135 -6.54 -9.27 -6.92
CA LEU A 135 -7.55 -8.53 -6.14
C LEU A 135 -7.84 -7.15 -6.74
N LEU A 136 -6.80 -6.43 -7.19
CA LEU A 136 -6.97 -5.12 -7.82
C LEU A 136 -7.73 -5.24 -9.14
N ASP A 137 -7.33 -6.15 -10.03
CA ASP A 137 -8.01 -6.40 -11.31
C ASP A 137 -9.47 -6.84 -11.10
N GLY A 138 -9.72 -7.66 -10.08
CA GLY A 138 -11.06 -8.08 -9.67
C GLY A 138 -11.99 -6.92 -9.30
N CYS A 139 -11.46 -5.84 -8.70
CA CYS A 139 -12.24 -4.64 -8.37
C CYS A 139 -12.74 -3.90 -9.61
N ASN A 140 -12.06 -4.03 -10.76
CA ASN A 140 -12.50 -3.37 -11.98
C ASN A 140 -13.58 -4.18 -12.73
N ASN A 141 -13.43 -5.50 -12.76
CA ASN A 141 -14.34 -6.40 -13.48
C ASN A 141 -15.77 -6.41 -12.91
N THR A 142 -15.92 -6.18 -11.60
CA THR A 142 -17.21 -6.18 -10.91
C THR A 142 -17.96 -4.84 -10.99
N ASN A 143 -17.31 -3.76 -11.46
CA ASN A 143 -17.95 -2.45 -11.65
C ASN A 143 -19.02 -2.45 -12.77
N ASN A 144 -19.14 -3.54 -13.53
CA ASN A 144 -20.23 -3.76 -14.48
C ASN A 144 -21.55 -4.15 -13.80
N ASN A 145 -21.55 -4.39 -12.49
CA ASN A 145 -22.76 -4.63 -11.72
C ASN A 145 -23.38 -3.28 -11.30
N ASN A 146 -24.63 -3.02 -11.70
CA ASN A 146 -25.37 -1.79 -11.43
C ASN A 146 -25.69 -1.53 -9.94
N ASN A 147 -25.05 -2.24 -9.01
CA ASN A 147 -25.23 -2.01 -7.58
C ASN A 147 -24.24 -0.94 -7.11
N LYS A 148 -24.74 0.25 -6.82
CA LYS A 148 -23.94 1.41 -6.39
C LYS A 148 -23.03 1.10 -5.19
N ASP A 149 -23.53 0.35 -4.21
CA ASP A 149 -22.76 0.00 -3.01
C ASP A 149 -21.53 -0.85 -3.37
N SER A 150 -21.69 -1.78 -4.33
CA SER A 150 -20.59 -2.61 -4.82
C SER A 150 -19.52 -1.78 -5.54
N VAL A 151 -19.92 -0.77 -6.32
CA VAL A 151 -18.98 0.10 -7.03
C VAL A 151 -18.15 0.92 -6.04
N ASN A 152 -18.79 1.50 -5.02
CA ASN A 152 -18.08 2.29 -4.01
C ASN A 152 -17.15 1.40 -3.15
N ASP A 153 -17.58 0.19 -2.81
CA ASP A 153 -16.76 -0.77 -2.08
C ASP A 153 -15.52 -1.20 -2.88
N ASN A 154 -15.69 -1.46 -4.18
CA ASN A 154 -14.57 -1.75 -5.10
C ASN A 154 -13.58 -0.58 -5.19
N MET A 155 -14.06 0.66 -5.24
CA MET A 155 -13.19 1.84 -5.27
C MET A 155 -12.40 1.99 -3.96
N LYS A 156 -13.04 1.80 -2.80
CA LYS A 156 -12.36 1.82 -1.48
C LYS A 156 -11.30 0.73 -1.39
N LEU A 157 -11.61 -0.48 -1.86
CA LEU A 157 -10.66 -1.58 -1.90
C LEU A 157 -9.50 -1.28 -2.86
N SER A 158 -9.78 -0.74 -4.05
CA SER A 158 -8.77 -0.33 -5.04
C SER A 158 -7.79 0.69 -4.46
N ILE A 159 -8.30 1.75 -3.79
CA ILE A 159 -7.47 2.76 -3.10
C ILE A 159 -6.55 2.10 -2.08
N SER A 160 -7.10 1.17 -1.27
CA SER A 160 -6.35 0.46 -0.24
C SER A 160 -5.26 -0.44 -0.85
N LEU A 161 -5.56 -1.17 -1.92
CA LEU A 161 -4.62 -2.03 -2.64
C LEU A 161 -3.52 -1.23 -3.33
N ILE A 162 -3.84 -0.11 -3.97
CA ILE A 162 -2.85 0.79 -4.59
C ILE A 162 -1.91 1.36 -3.52
N SER A 163 -2.45 1.78 -2.37
CA SER A 163 -1.64 2.19 -1.22
C SER A 163 -0.72 1.06 -0.73
N THR A 164 -1.23 -0.18 -0.65
CA THR A 164 -0.41 -1.35 -0.32
C THR A 164 0.70 -1.59 -1.36
N LEU A 165 0.40 -1.48 -2.65
CA LEU A 165 1.39 -1.60 -3.73
C LEU A 165 2.49 -0.54 -3.61
N ILE A 166 2.16 0.72 -3.29
CA ILE A 166 3.16 1.76 -3.00
C ILE A 166 4.12 1.29 -1.90
N HIS A 167 3.60 0.73 -0.80
CA HIS A 167 4.45 0.23 0.30
C HIS A 167 5.30 -0.97 -0.10
N ILE A 168 4.77 -1.87 -0.93
CA ILE A 168 5.49 -3.05 -1.45
C ILE A 168 6.65 -2.63 -2.35
N LEU A 169 6.39 -1.66 -3.23
CA LEU A 169 7.33 -1.23 -4.26
C LEU A 169 8.39 -0.27 -3.73
N LEU A 170 8.02 0.70 -2.88
CA LEU A 170 8.89 1.78 -2.40
C LEU A 170 10.34 1.32 -2.11
N LYS A 171 11.28 1.78 -2.93
CA LYS A 171 12.73 1.48 -2.87
C LYS A 171 13.10 0.00 -2.96
N ASN A 172 12.27 -0.84 -3.56
CA ASN A 172 12.54 -2.27 -3.79
C ASN A 172 12.38 -2.61 -5.28
N TYR A 173 13.47 -2.51 -6.02
CA TYR A 173 13.46 -2.67 -7.47
C TYR A 173 13.22 -4.11 -7.93
N ASP A 174 13.55 -5.12 -7.13
CA ASP A 174 13.17 -6.50 -7.44
C ASP A 174 11.64 -6.64 -7.51
N ASN A 175 10.93 -5.99 -6.57
CA ASN A 175 9.47 -5.97 -6.59
C ASN A 175 8.91 -5.18 -7.78
N TYR A 176 9.60 -4.13 -8.26
CA TYR A 176 9.21 -3.44 -9.49
C TYR A 176 9.24 -4.40 -10.68
N ARG A 177 10.29 -5.22 -10.81
CA ARG A 177 10.40 -6.19 -11.92
C ARG A 177 9.30 -7.22 -11.87
N ILE A 178 8.99 -7.77 -10.70
CA ILE A 178 7.88 -8.72 -10.56
C ILE A 178 6.53 -8.07 -10.87
N PHE A 179 6.32 -6.83 -10.42
CA PHE A 179 5.11 -6.06 -10.73
C PHE A 179 4.94 -5.81 -12.24
N GLU A 180 6.01 -5.41 -12.92
CA GLU A 180 6.04 -5.21 -14.38
C GLU A 180 5.77 -6.52 -15.13
N ASP A 181 6.45 -7.61 -14.76
CA ASP A 181 6.32 -8.93 -15.38
C ASP A 181 4.91 -9.52 -15.24
N LEU A 182 4.18 -9.13 -14.19
CA LEU A 182 2.79 -9.52 -13.93
C LEU A 182 1.77 -8.53 -14.54
N ASN A 183 2.19 -7.65 -15.46
CA ASN A 183 1.34 -6.62 -16.08
C ASN A 183 0.68 -5.67 -15.06
N GLY A 184 1.34 -5.42 -13.92
CA GLY A 184 0.79 -4.58 -12.86
C GLY A 184 0.49 -3.15 -13.31
N CYS A 185 1.28 -2.61 -14.25
CA CYS A 185 1.05 -1.28 -14.85
C CYS A 185 -0.30 -1.22 -15.56
N SER A 186 -0.60 -2.20 -16.42
CA SER A 186 -1.87 -2.34 -17.13
C SER A 186 -3.04 -2.55 -16.18
N ILE A 187 -2.87 -3.36 -15.15
CA ILE A 187 -3.93 -3.59 -14.14
C ILE A 187 -4.27 -2.27 -13.45
N LEU A 188 -3.25 -1.56 -12.95
CA LEU A 188 -3.43 -0.31 -12.23
C LEU A 188 -4.09 0.79 -13.08
N ILE A 189 -3.62 0.97 -14.33
CA ILE A 189 -4.07 2.10 -15.14
C ILE A 189 -5.54 1.97 -15.59
N LYS A 190 -6.08 0.75 -15.68
CA LYS A 190 -7.51 0.53 -15.99
C LYS A 190 -8.46 1.07 -14.91
N HIS A 191 -7.96 1.39 -13.70
CA HIS A 191 -8.75 2.05 -12.66
C HIS A 191 -8.80 3.58 -12.83
N PHE A 192 -7.94 4.14 -13.70
CA PHE A 192 -7.84 5.58 -13.89
C PHE A 192 -8.95 6.09 -14.81
N LYS A 193 -9.80 6.98 -14.29
CA LYS A 193 -10.89 7.59 -15.07
C LYS A 193 -10.61 9.07 -15.29
N LEU A 194 -10.15 9.45 -16.49
CA LEU A 194 -9.86 10.85 -16.83
C LEU A 194 -11.08 11.76 -16.87
N SER A 195 -12.25 11.25 -17.29
CA SER A 195 -13.49 12.03 -17.39
C SER A 195 -13.94 12.65 -16.06
N SER A 196 -13.46 12.10 -14.95
CA SER A 196 -13.68 12.64 -13.60
C SER A 196 -13.16 14.06 -13.41
N PHE A 197 -12.07 14.42 -14.10
CA PHE A 197 -11.45 15.73 -13.96
C PHE A 197 -12.18 16.82 -14.75
N GLU A 198 -12.92 16.45 -15.79
CA GLU A 198 -13.68 17.41 -16.61
C GLU A 198 -14.83 18.04 -15.80
N ASN A 199 -15.45 17.31 -14.89
CA ASN A 199 -16.57 17.78 -14.07
C ASN A 199 -16.18 18.79 -12.97
N ILE A 200 -14.93 18.79 -12.53
CA ILE A 200 -14.45 19.68 -11.46
C ILE A 200 -14.48 21.15 -11.90
N ASN A 201 -14.32 21.42 -13.21
CA ASN A 201 -14.29 22.78 -13.74
C ASN A 201 -15.69 23.39 -13.92
N ASP A 202 -16.74 22.58 -14.07
CA ASP A 202 -18.10 23.07 -14.29
C ASP A 202 -18.86 23.43 -13.00
N GLN A 203 -18.46 22.85 -11.85
CA GLN A 203 -19.08 23.16 -10.55
C GLN A 203 -18.76 24.58 -10.05
N ASN A 204 -17.68 25.20 -10.50
CA ASN A 204 -17.32 26.57 -10.09
C ASN A 204 -18.15 27.67 -10.76
N ASN A 205 -19.06 27.34 -11.69
CA ASN A 205 -19.81 28.34 -12.48
C ASN A 205 -21.34 28.24 -12.41
N THR A 206 -21.94 27.41 -11.54
CA THR A 206 -23.40 27.31 -11.41
C THR A 206 -23.89 27.58 -9.98
N ASN A 207 -24.13 28.87 -9.69
CA ASN A 207 -25.04 29.30 -8.62
C ASN A 207 -26.48 28.93 -8.99
N THR A 208 -26.88 27.67 -8.82
CA THR A 208 -28.29 27.27 -8.87
C THR A 208 -28.64 26.39 -7.70
N ASN A 209 -29.44 26.95 -6.79
CA ASN A 209 -30.18 26.28 -5.74
C ASN A 209 -30.94 25.05 -6.29
N THR A 210 -30.40 23.86 -6.09
CA THR A 210 -31.18 22.61 -6.19
C THR A 210 -30.62 21.62 -5.18
N ASN A 211 -31.50 21.07 -4.34
CA ASN A 211 -31.27 19.97 -3.41
C ASN A 211 -30.86 18.68 -4.16
N SER A 212 -29.71 18.69 -4.81
CA SER A 212 -29.19 17.57 -5.58
C SER A 212 -28.26 16.74 -4.70
N ASN A 213 -28.86 15.77 -4.01
CA ASN A 213 -28.31 14.48 -3.59
C ASN A 213 -26.88 14.49 -3.00
N ASN A 214 -26.77 14.49 -1.66
CA ASN A 214 -25.53 14.20 -0.92
C ASN A 214 -24.75 12.98 -1.46
N ASN A 215 -25.47 11.99 -2.00
CA ASN A 215 -24.88 10.75 -2.51
C ASN A 215 -24.04 10.93 -3.79
N ASN A 216 -24.17 12.03 -4.53
CA ASN A 216 -23.33 12.27 -5.73
C ASN A 216 -21.95 12.82 -5.34
N ASN A 217 -21.89 13.60 -4.26
CA ASN A 217 -20.63 14.18 -3.77
C ASN A 217 -19.69 13.10 -3.24
N GLU A 218 -20.22 12.09 -2.54
CA GLU A 218 -19.42 10.98 -2.01
C GLU A 218 -18.77 10.15 -3.14
N ASP A 219 -19.50 9.90 -4.24
CA ASP A 219 -18.98 9.14 -5.37
C ASP A 219 -17.87 9.93 -6.10
N GLU A 220 -18.07 11.24 -6.26
CA GLU A 220 -17.08 12.14 -6.88
C GLU A 220 -15.82 12.27 -6.02
N GLU A 221 -15.97 12.43 -4.71
CA GLU A 221 -14.85 12.47 -3.76
C GLU A 221 -14.06 11.16 -3.78
N LEU A 222 -14.74 10.01 -3.76
CA LEU A 222 -14.09 8.70 -3.76
C LEU A 222 -13.34 8.44 -5.08
N ASN A 223 -13.94 8.80 -6.20
CA ASN A 223 -13.34 8.67 -7.52
C ASN A 223 -12.14 9.61 -7.70
N ASN A 224 -12.22 10.84 -7.18
CA ASN A 224 -11.08 11.75 -7.11
C ASN A 224 -9.96 11.19 -6.23
N ASN A 225 -10.29 10.61 -5.08
CA ASN A 225 -9.31 9.96 -4.20
C ASN A 225 -8.61 8.77 -4.88
N LEU A 226 -9.35 7.95 -5.62
CA LEU A 226 -8.78 6.87 -6.44
C LEU A 226 -7.82 7.42 -7.49
N ASN A 227 -8.23 8.44 -8.25
CA ASN A 227 -7.36 9.07 -9.24
C ASN A 227 -6.11 9.68 -8.60
N PHE A 228 -6.23 10.36 -7.45
CA PHE A 228 -5.07 10.88 -6.71
C PHE A 228 -4.13 9.78 -6.27
N LYS A 229 -4.63 8.62 -5.81
CA LYS A 229 -3.76 7.49 -5.47
C LYS A 229 -3.07 6.87 -6.67
N ILE A 230 -3.74 6.82 -7.82
CA ILE A 230 -3.09 6.38 -9.06
C ILE A 230 -1.99 7.36 -9.46
N ILE A 231 -2.25 8.67 -9.39
CA ILE A 231 -1.24 9.70 -9.67
C ILE A 231 -0.05 9.60 -8.69
N GLU A 232 -0.31 9.43 -7.40
CA GLU A 232 0.75 9.22 -6.39
C GLU A 232 1.59 7.97 -6.70
N PHE A 233 0.93 6.86 -7.05
CA PHE A 233 1.62 5.65 -7.50
C PHE A 233 2.49 5.93 -8.72
N LEU A 234 1.96 6.61 -9.74
CA LEU A 234 2.69 6.92 -10.97
C LEU A 234 3.88 7.84 -10.70
N MET A 235 3.71 8.87 -9.87
CA MET A 235 4.82 9.74 -9.45
C MET A 235 5.94 8.92 -8.80
N LEU A 236 5.60 8.06 -7.84
CA LEU A 236 6.58 7.21 -7.17
C LEU A 236 7.23 6.21 -8.14
N TYR A 237 6.43 5.54 -8.97
CA TYR A 237 6.91 4.52 -9.90
C TYR A 237 7.86 5.09 -10.95
N LEU A 238 7.52 6.24 -11.54
CA LEU A 238 8.29 6.90 -12.59
C LEU A 238 9.53 7.64 -12.05
N SER A 239 9.44 8.22 -10.84
CA SER A 239 10.56 8.97 -10.25
C SER A 239 11.60 8.08 -9.58
N GLU A 240 11.18 6.95 -8.99
CA GLU A 240 12.13 6.02 -8.39
C GLU A 240 12.97 5.33 -9.46
N GLU A 241 14.21 4.98 -9.10
CA GLU A 241 15.30 4.47 -9.96
C GLU A 241 16.12 5.50 -10.76
N ILE A 242 15.66 6.74 -10.94
CA ILE A 242 16.41 7.75 -11.73
C ILE A 242 17.82 7.98 -11.16
N ASP A 243 17.95 8.00 -9.83
CA ASP A 243 19.23 8.19 -9.14
C ASP A 243 19.97 6.87 -8.87
N ASN A 244 19.42 5.72 -9.29
CA ASN A 244 20.03 4.44 -9.01
C ASN A 244 21.16 4.15 -10.01
N SER A 245 22.39 4.45 -9.58
CA SER A 245 23.63 4.17 -10.32
C SER A 245 23.84 2.70 -10.72
N GLY A 246 22.97 1.78 -10.28
CA GLY A 246 23.04 0.33 -10.54
C GLY A 246 22.26 -0.18 -11.76
N GLY A 247 21.80 0.68 -12.68
CA GLY A 247 21.09 0.25 -13.89
C GLY A 247 19.56 0.23 -13.75
N GLY A 248 19.01 1.26 -13.11
CA GLY A 248 17.57 1.50 -13.08
C GLY A 248 16.98 1.80 -14.46
N LYS A 249 15.69 1.50 -14.65
CA LYS A 249 14.95 1.89 -15.87
C LYS A 249 14.69 3.39 -15.86
N SER A 250 14.91 4.04 -17.00
CA SER A 250 14.54 5.43 -17.26
C SER A 250 13.02 5.63 -17.24
N ILE A 251 12.57 6.88 -17.10
CA ILE A 251 11.15 7.25 -17.21
C ILE A 251 10.57 6.76 -18.55
N GLN A 252 11.33 6.90 -19.64
CA GLN A 252 10.89 6.47 -20.97
C GLN A 252 10.73 4.95 -21.07
N GLU A 253 11.61 4.16 -20.46
CA GLU A 253 11.46 2.70 -20.41
C GLU A 253 10.26 2.30 -19.55
N LYS A 254 10.02 3.02 -18.45
CA LYS A 254 8.87 2.78 -17.57
C LYS A 254 7.54 3.16 -18.23
N SER A 255 7.50 4.22 -19.04
CA SER A 255 6.29 4.64 -19.75
C SER A 255 5.81 3.59 -20.76
N GLN A 256 6.73 2.81 -21.36
CA GLN A 256 6.39 1.73 -22.29
C GLN A 256 5.44 0.67 -21.69
N PHE A 257 5.47 0.46 -20.37
CA PHE A 257 4.57 -0.47 -19.70
C PHE A 257 3.11 0.00 -19.66
N PHE A 258 2.84 1.27 -19.96
CA PHE A 258 1.49 1.84 -19.96
C PHE A 258 0.94 2.12 -21.35
N ILE A 259 1.79 2.37 -22.35
CA ILE A 259 1.39 2.92 -23.66
C ILE A 259 0.25 2.15 -24.35
N ASN A 260 0.20 0.83 -24.18
CA ASN A 260 -0.85 0.00 -24.79
C ASN A 260 -2.25 0.26 -24.19
N ASP A 261 -2.33 0.52 -22.89
CA ASP A 261 -3.59 0.72 -22.17
C ASP A 261 -3.87 2.21 -21.87
N PHE A 262 -2.83 3.04 -21.92
CA PHE A 262 -2.89 4.47 -21.64
C PHE A 262 -1.93 5.27 -22.53
N PRO A 263 -2.32 5.56 -23.79
CA PRO A 263 -1.48 6.27 -24.75
C PRO A 263 -1.13 7.71 -24.33
N GLU A 264 -1.95 8.34 -23.50
CA GLU A 264 -1.76 9.71 -23.01
C GLU A 264 -0.73 9.80 -21.86
N ILE A 265 -0.08 8.69 -21.50
CA ILE A 265 0.92 8.64 -20.43
C ILE A 265 2.04 9.67 -20.63
N ASP A 266 2.44 9.94 -21.88
CA ASP A 266 3.48 10.93 -22.17
C ASP A 266 3.05 12.36 -21.77
N SER A 267 1.78 12.71 -21.98
CA SER A 267 1.23 14.01 -21.55
C SER A 267 1.13 14.10 -20.03
N LEU A 268 0.77 13.00 -19.37
CA LEU A 268 0.77 12.93 -17.91
C LEU A 268 2.19 13.07 -17.36
N ILE A 269 3.19 12.39 -17.94
CA ILE A 269 4.61 12.50 -17.55
C ILE A 269 5.10 13.94 -17.69
N GLU A 270 4.74 14.63 -18.78
CA GLU A 270 5.10 16.04 -18.97
C GLU A 270 4.53 16.92 -17.86
N ASN A 271 3.25 16.74 -17.49
CA ASN A 271 2.62 17.45 -16.38
C ASN A 271 3.25 17.11 -15.02
N LEU A 272 3.59 15.84 -14.79
CA LEU A 272 4.25 15.40 -13.55
C LEU A 272 5.66 15.97 -13.42
N ASN A 273 6.42 16.06 -14.51
CA ASN A 273 7.74 16.70 -14.53
C ASN A 273 7.66 18.20 -14.22
N GLN A 274 6.59 18.88 -14.66
CA GLN A 274 6.35 20.27 -14.26
C GLN A 274 6.06 20.39 -12.76
N LEU A 275 5.34 19.42 -12.19
CA LEU A 275 5.02 19.38 -10.75
C LEU A 275 6.24 19.11 -9.87
N ASN A 276 7.16 18.25 -10.30
CA ASN A 276 8.38 17.92 -9.55
C ASN A 276 9.41 19.08 -9.54
N ASN A 277 9.21 20.09 -10.40
CA ASN A 277 10.05 21.29 -10.49
C ASN A 277 9.48 22.50 -9.71
N LEU A 278 8.35 22.35 -9.02
CA LEU A 278 7.73 23.34 -8.14
C LEU A 278 8.11 23.11 -6.68
#